data_AF-A0A820DQP7-F1
#
_entry.id   AF-A0A820DQP7-F1
#
_cell.length_a   1.000
_cell.length_b   1.000
_cell.length_c   1.000
_cell.angle_alpha   90.00
_cell.angle_beta   90.00
_cell.angle_gamma   90.00
#
_symmetry.space_group_name_H-M   'P 1'
#
loop_
_entity.id
_entity.type
_entity.pdbx_description
1 polymer ?
#
loop_
_entity_poly.entity_id
_entity_poly.type
_entity_poly.pdbx_seq_one_letter_code
_entity_poly.pdbx_strand_id
1 'polypeptide(L)'
;MCYISSTTIGLILINGFNVYLHNYNNFLCKTYFYSAFLFDTLSPTVLILASVDRLLISSQNVDTRLYSSKRLAYFSITLSTLFWIIFNSDILIKVSVQQISPTNYICYYNFSKFYIDFVAYSSTIIHIAFFLLMIILCILTFKNVRFMRTVPHE
;
A
#
# COMPACT_ATOMS: atom_id res chain seq x y z
N MET A 1 -9.49 1.11 -7.68
CA MET A 1 -10.85 0.55 -7.77
C MET A 1 -10.85 -0.96 -8.04
N CYS A 2 -10.10 -1.49 -9.02
CA CYS A 2 -10.07 -2.94 -9.28
C CYS A 2 -9.67 -3.81 -8.07
N TYR A 3 -8.76 -3.33 -7.20
CA TYR A 3 -8.38 -4.05 -5.99
C TYR A 3 -9.55 -4.20 -4.99
N ILE A 4 -10.32 -3.14 -4.76
CA ILE A 4 -11.50 -3.15 -3.88
C ILE A 4 -12.59 -4.07 -4.45
N SER A 5 -12.79 -4.07 -5.76
CA SER A 5 -13.71 -5.00 -6.43
C SER A 5 -13.24 -6.46 -6.34
N SER A 6 -11.93 -6.70 -6.42
CA SER A 6 -11.35 -8.05 -6.28
C SER A 6 -11.44 -8.58 -4.85
N THR A 7 -11.16 -7.74 -3.84
CA THR A 7 -11.25 -8.14 -2.43
C THR A 7 -12.70 -8.36 -1.99
N THR A 8 -13.66 -7.58 -2.50
CA THR A 8 -15.09 -7.80 -2.24
C THR A 8 -15.59 -9.10 -2.84
N ILE A 9 -15.18 -9.46 -4.07
CA ILE A 9 -15.48 -10.78 -4.66
C ILE A 9 -14.88 -11.91 -3.83
N GLY A 10 -13.63 -11.77 -3.37
CA GLY A 10 -12.98 -12.73 -2.47
C GLY A 10 -13.73 -12.91 -1.15
N LEU A 11 -14.18 -11.81 -0.53
CA LEU A 11 -14.98 -11.82 0.69
C LEU A 11 -16.35 -12.47 0.50
N ILE A 12 -17.00 -12.26 -0.65
CA ILE A 12 -18.29 -12.89 -0.99
C ILE A 12 -18.11 -14.41 -1.14
N LEU A 13 -17.03 -14.87 -1.78
CA LEU A 13 -16.75 -16.30 -1.93
C LEU A 13 -16.44 -16.98 -0.59
N ILE A 14 -15.73 -16.30 0.31
CA ILE A 14 -15.39 -16.84 1.64
C ILE A 14 -16.61 -16.82 2.55
N ASN A 15 -17.26 -15.66 2.73
CA ASN A 15 -18.35 -15.51 3.70
C ASN A 15 -19.70 -16.03 3.17
N GLY A 16 -19.92 -15.98 1.85
CA GLY A 16 -21.17 -16.41 1.23
C GLY A 16 -21.20 -17.90 0.86
N PHE A 17 -20.08 -18.44 0.38
CA PHE A 17 -20.02 -19.81 -0.14
C PHE A 17 -19.10 -20.75 0.65
N ASN A 18 -18.37 -20.24 1.65
CA ASN A 18 -17.40 -21.00 2.45
C ASN A 18 -16.32 -21.71 1.60
N VAL A 19 -16.00 -21.15 0.43
CA VAL A 19 -15.00 -21.70 -0.49
C VAL A 19 -13.67 -21.00 -0.29
N TYR A 20 -12.75 -21.67 0.41
CA TYR A 20 -11.40 -21.18 0.64
C TYR A 20 -10.46 -21.54 -0.52
N LEU A 21 -10.61 -20.87 -1.67
CA LEU A 21 -9.76 -21.08 -2.86
C LEU A 21 -8.26 -20.96 -2.57
N HIS A 22 -7.88 -20.14 -1.59
CA HIS A 22 -6.50 -19.95 -1.17
C HIS A 22 -5.92 -21.15 -0.39
N ASN A 23 -6.75 -22.01 0.20
CA ASN A 23 -6.28 -23.17 0.98
C ASN A 23 -6.02 -24.41 0.12
N TYR A 24 -6.42 -24.39 -1.17
CA TYR A 24 -6.29 -25.55 -2.06
C TYR A 24 -4.88 -25.75 -2.60
N ASN A 25 -4.15 -24.67 -2.87
CA ASN A 25 -2.82 -24.75 -3.47
C ASN A 25 -1.87 -23.78 -2.78
N ASN A 26 -0.70 -24.30 -2.40
CA ASN A 26 0.37 -23.52 -1.82
C ASN A 26 0.82 -22.35 -2.73
N PHE A 27 0.77 -22.53 -4.04
CA PHE A 27 1.07 -21.45 -4.99
C PHE A 27 0.01 -20.34 -4.91
N LEU A 28 -1.27 -20.68 -4.96
CA LEU A 28 -2.37 -19.72 -4.87
C LEU A 28 -2.36 -18.97 -3.54
N CYS A 29 -2.12 -19.68 -2.44
CA CYS A 29 -1.93 -19.13 -1.10
C CYS A 29 -0.87 -18.02 -1.09
N LYS A 30 0.33 -18.32 -1.59
CA LYS A 30 1.45 -17.37 -1.65
C LYS A 30 1.14 -16.17 -2.53
N THR A 31 0.63 -16.40 -3.74
CA THR A 31 0.30 -15.32 -4.69
C THR A 31 -0.79 -14.42 -4.13
N TYR A 32 -1.81 -14.99 -3.47
CA TYR A 32 -2.88 -14.23 -2.84
C TYR A 32 -2.34 -13.29 -1.76
N PHE A 33 -1.61 -13.81 -0.77
CA PHE A 33 -1.04 -13.00 0.31
C PHE A 33 -0.05 -11.95 -0.21
N TYR A 34 0.84 -12.33 -1.14
CA TYR A 34 1.79 -11.40 -1.74
C TYR A 34 1.09 -10.24 -2.47
N SER A 35 0.09 -10.56 -3.29
CA SER A 35 -0.66 -9.54 -4.02
C SER A 35 -1.44 -8.61 -3.07
N ALA A 36 -2.05 -9.17 -2.01
CA ALA A 36 -2.79 -8.38 -1.03
C ALA A 36 -1.89 -7.35 -0.33
N PHE A 37 -0.74 -7.78 0.20
CA PHE A 37 0.21 -6.87 0.86
C PHE A 37 0.82 -5.83 -0.10
N LEU A 38 1.12 -6.26 -1.32
CA LEU A 38 1.67 -5.35 -2.33
C LEU A 38 0.66 -4.24 -2.67
N PHE A 39 -0.62 -4.58 -2.90
CA PHE A 39 -1.63 -3.57 -3.22
C PHE A 39 -2.01 -2.70 -2.02
N ASP A 40 -2.03 -3.27 -0.81
CA ASP A 40 -2.29 -2.55 0.43
C ASP A 40 -1.23 -1.47 0.71
N THR A 41 0.04 -1.73 0.36
CA THR A 41 1.14 -0.76 0.52
C THR A 41 1.30 0.19 -0.67
N LEU A 42 1.06 -0.29 -1.90
CA LEU A 42 1.25 0.49 -3.11
C LEU A 42 0.15 1.55 -3.32
N SER A 43 -1.09 1.23 -2.94
CA SER A 43 -2.23 2.17 -3.00
C SER A 43 -1.99 3.47 -2.21
N PRO A 44 -1.70 3.44 -0.90
CA PRO A 44 -1.43 4.66 -0.13
C PRO A 44 -0.15 5.36 -0.59
N THR A 45 0.88 4.62 -1.02
CA THR A 45 2.14 5.21 -1.53
C THR A 45 1.88 6.06 -2.78
N VAL A 46 1.10 5.55 -3.75
CA VAL A 46 0.74 6.30 -4.96
C VAL A 46 -0.10 7.52 -4.60
N LEU A 47 -0.98 7.42 -3.61
CA LEU A 47 -1.83 8.53 -3.18
C LEU A 47 -1.02 9.64 -2.49
N ILE A 48 -0.02 9.28 -1.69
CA ILE A 48 0.96 10.21 -1.09
C ILE A 48 1.75 10.90 -2.20
N LEU A 49 2.31 10.16 -3.15
CA LEU A 49 3.07 10.71 -4.28
C LEU A 49 2.23 11.66 -5.14
N ALA A 50 0.98 11.30 -5.43
CA ALA A 50 0.06 12.15 -6.17
C ALA A 50 -0.30 13.44 -5.39
N SER A 51 -0.39 13.35 -4.06
CA SER A 51 -0.64 14.51 -3.20
C SER A 51 0.57 15.46 -3.15
N VAL A 52 1.79 14.90 -3.10
CA VAL A 52 3.03 15.68 -3.19
C VAL A 52 3.14 16.37 -4.55
N ASP A 53 2.85 15.67 -5.65
CA ASP A 53 2.91 16.25 -6.99
C ASP A 53 1.94 17.44 -7.12
N ARG A 54 0.69 17.30 -6.65
CA ARG A 54 -0.27 18.41 -6.59
C ARG A 54 0.21 19.58 -5.73
N LEU A 55 0.85 19.30 -4.59
CA LEU A 55 1.40 20.33 -3.71
C LEU A 55 2.52 21.12 -4.39
N LEU A 56 3.39 20.44 -5.15
CA LEU A 56 4.50 21.05 -5.89
C LEU A 56 4.00 21.86 -7.09
N ILE A 57 3.01 21.39 -7.83
CA ILE A 57 2.39 22.16 -8.93
C ILE A 57 1.71 23.42 -8.41
N SER A 58 1.14 23.35 -7.20
CA SER A 58 0.49 24.47 -6.51
C SER A 58 1.48 25.41 -5.81
N SER A 59 2.79 25.19 -5.84
CA SER A 59 3.71 26.15 -5.22
C SER A 59 3.99 27.33 -6.16
N GLN A 60 4.11 28.54 -5.61
CA GLN A 60 4.41 29.75 -6.39
C GLN A 60 5.88 29.81 -6.85
N ASN A 61 6.74 28.92 -6.34
CA ASN A 61 8.17 29.01 -6.55
C ASN A 61 8.57 28.29 -7.85
N VAL A 62 9.15 29.05 -8.81
CA VAL A 62 9.43 28.61 -10.18
C VAL A 62 10.39 27.43 -10.21
N ASP A 63 11.38 27.39 -9.31
CA ASP A 63 12.35 26.30 -9.21
C ASP A 63 11.70 24.99 -8.74
N THR A 64 10.74 25.07 -7.79
CA THR A 64 9.98 23.89 -7.36
C THR A 64 8.99 23.40 -8.41
N ARG A 65 8.47 24.31 -9.26
CA ARG A 65 7.61 23.97 -10.39
C ARG A 65 8.41 23.26 -11.50
N LEU A 66 9.67 23.62 -11.71
CA LEU A 66 10.57 22.94 -12.64
C LEU A 66 10.96 21.54 -12.15
N TYR A 67 11.04 21.34 -10.83
CA TYR A 67 11.35 20.05 -10.20
C TYR A 67 10.19 19.04 -10.29
N SER A 68 8.93 19.51 -10.41
CA SER A 68 7.76 18.70 -10.80
C SER A 68 7.80 18.38 -12.30
N SER A 69 8.87 17.71 -12.73
CA SER A 69 8.94 17.13 -14.07
C SER A 69 8.27 15.76 -14.05
N LYS A 70 7.51 15.43 -15.10
CA LYS A 70 6.91 14.09 -15.30
C LYS A 70 7.94 12.97 -15.09
N ARG A 71 9.20 13.20 -15.47
CA ARG A 71 10.30 12.23 -15.36
C ARG A 71 10.63 11.89 -13.90
N LEU A 72 10.61 12.87 -13.00
CA LEU A 72 10.85 12.62 -11.57
C LEU A 72 9.70 11.85 -10.93
N ALA A 73 8.46 12.19 -11.28
CA ALA A 73 7.29 11.45 -10.79
C ALA A 73 7.34 9.97 -11.21
N TYR A 74 7.63 9.69 -12.49
CA TYR A 74 7.82 8.31 -12.96
C TYR A 74 8.98 7.60 -12.27
N PHE A 75 10.11 8.29 -12.09
CA PHE A 75 11.26 7.72 -11.38
C PHE A 75 10.93 7.39 -9.93
N SER A 76 10.24 8.28 -9.22
CA SER A 76 9.85 8.08 -7.82
C SER A 76 8.85 6.95 -7.66
N ILE A 77 7.82 6.88 -8.52
CA ILE A 77 6.86 5.77 -8.53
C ILE A 77 7.60 4.46 -8.78
N THR A 78 8.47 4.41 -9.79
CA THR A 78 9.23 3.19 -10.13
C THR A 78 10.09 2.73 -8.96
N LEU A 79 10.85 3.63 -8.33
CA LEU A 79 11.68 3.31 -7.19
C LEU A 79 10.86 2.82 -5.98
N SER A 80 9.74 3.48 -5.67
CA SER A 80 8.84 3.06 -4.60
C SER A 80 8.21 1.70 -4.88
N THR A 81 7.78 1.43 -6.12
CA THR A 81 7.23 0.12 -6.48
C THR A 81 8.26 -0.99 -6.34
N LEU A 82 9.51 -0.76 -6.79
CA LEU A 82 10.59 -1.74 -6.64
C LEU A 82 10.93 -2.00 -5.17
N PHE A 83 10.97 -0.94 -4.36
CA PHE A 83 11.18 -1.06 -2.91
C PHE A 83 10.11 -1.96 -2.27
N TRP A 84 8.83 -1.73 -2.56
CA TRP A 84 7.75 -2.54 -2.01
C TRP A 84 7.74 -3.99 -2.54
N ILE A 85 8.11 -4.21 -3.80
CA ILE A 85 8.26 -5.56 -4.37
C ILE A 85 9.32 -6.35 -3.62
N ILE A 86 10.48 -5.73 -3.35
CA ILE A 86 11.59 -6.36 -2.62
C ILE A 86 11.20 -6.58 -1.16
N PHE A 87 10.63 -5.57 -0.50
CA PHE A 87 10.23 -5.64 0.90
C PHE A 87 9.24 -6.78 1.17
N ASN A 88 8.22 -6.95 0.31
CA ASN A 88 7.21 -8.00 0.46
C ASN A 88 7.63 -9.37 -0.11
N SER A 89 8.85 -9.51 -0.64
CA SER A 89 9.31 -10.78 -1.23
C SER A 89 9.44 -11.91 -0.20
N ASP A 90 9.63 -11.57 1.07
CA ASP A 90 9.71 -12.51 2.18
C ASP A 90 8.41 -13.34 2.35
N ILE A 91 7.27 -12.74 2.03
CA ILE A 91 5.93 -13.37 2.09
C ILE A 91 5.88 -14.62 1.20
N LEU A 92 6.48 -14.58 0.00
CA LEU A 92 6.49 -15.72 -0.93
C LEU A 92 7.25 -16.94 -0.37
N ILE A 93 8.16 -16.72 0.58
CA ILE A 93 8.95 -17.76 1.22
C ILE A 93 8.28 -18.23 2.51
N LYS A 94 7.74 -17.31 3.30
CA LYS A 94 7.27 -17.55 4.68
C LYS A 94 5.80 -17.96 4.79
N VAL A 95 4.99 -17.70 3.77
CA VAL A 95 3.59 -18.15 3.71
C VAL A 95 3.51 -19.56 3.14
N SER A 96 2.76 -20.43 3.81
CA SER A 96 2.46 -21.76 3.30
C SER A 96 1.09 -22.25 3.76
N VAL A 97 0.56 -23.24 3.04
CA VAL A 97 -0.61 -23.99 3.51
C VAL A 97 -0.17 -24.91 4.63
N GLN A 98 -0.78 -24.74 5.81
CA GLN A 98 -0.49 -25.48 7.03
C GLN A 98 -1.73 -26.24 7.48
N GLN A 99 -1.53 -27.43 8.01
CA GLN A 99 -2.60 -28.28 8.51
C GLN A 99 -2.84 -27.96 10.00
N ILE A 100 -3.99 -27.40 10.34
CA ILE A 100 -4.39 -27.15 11.75
C ILE A 100 -5.03 -28.41 12.34
N SER A 101 -5.74 -29.19 11.53
CA SER A 101 -6.44 -30.40 11.94
C SER A 101 -6.49 -31.39 10.79
N PRO A 102 -6.75 -32.69 11.04
CA PRO A 102 -6.72 -33.73 10.01
C PRO A 102 -7.52 -33.40 8.74
N THR A 103 -8.57 -32.58 8.83
CA THR A 103 -9.40 -32.15 7.71
C THR A 103 -9.32 -30.66 7.38
N ASN A 104 -8.60 -29.86 8.18
CA ASN A 104 -8.58 -28.40 8.02
C ASN A 104 -7.17 -27.88 7.68
N TYR A 105 -7.07 -27.32 6.49
CA TYR A 105 -5.89 -26.62 5.99
C TYR A 105 -6.15 -25.12 6.00
N ILE A 106 -5.17 -24.34 6.45
CA ILE A 106 -5.17 -22.88 6.41
C ILE A 106 -3.94 -22.38 5.67
N CYS A 107 -4.11 -21.35 4.85
CA CYS A 107 -3.03 -20.56 4.31
C CYS A 107 -2.68 -19.49 5.34
N TYR A 108 -1.53 -19.64 6.00
CA TYR A 108 -1.08 -18.66 6.98
C TYR A 108 0.44 -18.55 7.02
N TYR A 109 0.94 -17.48 7.62
CA TYR A 109 2.36 -17.35 7.91
C TYR A 109 2.84 -18.51 8.77
N ASN A 110 4.12 -18.85 8.67
CA ASN A 110 4.74 -19.77 9.60
C ASN A 110 4.42 -19.34 11.05
N PHE A 111 3.90 -20.25 11.88
CA PHE A 111 3.50 -20.00 13.28
C PHE A 111 4.67 -19.63 14.22
N SER A 112 5.85 -19.32 13.67
CA SER A 112 6.95 -18.71 14.41
C SER A 112 6.52 -17.34 14.95
N LYS A 113 6.42 -17.26 16.28
CA LYS A 113 6.06 -16.03 17.01
C LYS A 113 6.86 -14.81 16.54
N PHE A 114 8.16 -14.98 16.34
CA PHE A 114 9.05 -13.92 15.88
C PHE A 114 8.62 -13.31 14.54
N TYR A 115 8.18 -14.15 13.58
CA TYR A 115 7.76 -13.67 12.28
C TYR A 115 6.39 -12.99 12.33
N ILE A 116 5.46 -13.54 13.12
CA ILE A 116 4.15 -12.92 13.35
C ILE A 116 4.33 -11.53 13.97
N ASP A 117 5.16 -11.41 15.00
CA ASP A 117 5.46 -10.13 15.65
C ASP A 117 6.11 -9.17 14.66
N PHE A 118 7.08 -9.63 13.85
CA PHE A 118 7.71 -8.81 12.81
C PHE A 118 6.71 -8.25 11.79
N VAL A 119 5.82 -9.10 11.25
CA VAL A 119 4.79 -8.68 10.28
C VAL A 119 3.80 -7.70 10.93
N ALA A 120 3.37 -7.97 12.17
CA ALA A 120 2.44 -7.10 12.90
C ALA A 120 3.04 -5.72 13.18
N TYR A 121 4.27 -5.66 13.71
CA TYR A 121 4.94 -4.39 14.00
C TYR A 121 5.27 -3.60 12.73
N SER A 122 5.84 -4.26 11.72
CA SER A 122 6.18 -3.58 10.45
C SER A 122 4.94 -3.01 9.76
N SER A 123 3.86 -3.78 9.66
CA SER A 123 2.59 -3.30 9.10
C SER A 123 2.03 -2.12 9.88
N THR A 124 2.02 -2.20 11.21
CA THR A 124 1.49 -1.11 12.06
C THR A 124 2.30 0.17 11.89
N ILE A 125 3.63 0.08 11.88
CA ILE A 125 4.53 1.23 11.68
C ILE A 125 4.29 1.87 10.31
N ILE A 126 4.17 1.06 9.25
CA ILE A 126 3.91 1.55 7.89
C ILE A 126 2.58 2.31 7.82
N HIS A 127 1.51 1.75 8.40
CA HIS A 127 0.19 2.38 8.41
C HIS A 127 0.19 3.72 9.18
N ILE A 128 0.83 3.76 10.35
CA ILE A 128 0.98 4.99 11.14
C ILE A 128 1.77 6.03 10.34
N ALA A 129 2.87 5.62 9.71
CA ALA A 129 3.69 6.52 8.89
C ALA A 129 2.90 7.10 7.71
N PHE A 130 2.15 6.28 6.98
CA PHE A 130 1.29 6.75 5.89
C PHE A 130 0.20 7.70 6.37
N PHE A 131 -0.43 7.41 7.51
CA PHE A 131 -1.45 8.28 8.10
C PHE A 131 -0.88 9.65 8.47
N LEU A 132 0.26 9.69 9.17
CA LEU A 132 0.93 10.94 9.54
C LEU A 132 1.37 11.75 8.32
N LEU A 133 1.96 11.09 7.31
CA LEU A 133 2.34 11.74 6.05
C LEU A 133 1.14 12.38 5.35
N MET A 134 0.00 11.67 5.31
CA MET A 134 -1.23 12.20 4.71
C MET A 134 -1.77 13.42 5.46
N ILE A 135 -1.75 13.41 6.79
CA ILE A 135 -2.14 14.58 7.60
C ILE A 135 -1.25 15.78 7.29
N ILE A 136 0.07 15.57 7.29
CA ILE A 136 1.04 16.64 7.01
C ILE A 136 0.81 17.23 5.61
N LEU A 137 0.64 16.38 4.60
CA LEU A 137 0.38 16.82 3.22
C LEU A 137 -0.94 17.58 3.11
N CYS A 138 -2.00 17.15 3.81
CA CYS A 138 -3.26 17.88 3.85
C CYS A 138 -3.07 19.28 4.44
N ILE A 139 -2.39 19.40 5.59
CA ILE A 139 -2.12 20.69 6.25
C ILE A 139 -1.31 21.62 5.33
N LEU A 140 -0.26 21.10 4.70
CA LEU A 140 0.56 21.88 3.76
C LEU A 140 -0.24 22.34 2.54
N THR A 141 -1.09 21.48 1.99
CA THR A 141 -1.98 21.83 0.87
C THR A 141 -2.95 22.94 1.26
N PHE A 142 -3.60 22.83 2.42
CA PHE A 142 -4.49 23.88 2.93
C PHE A 142 -3.76 25.22 3.15
N LYS A 143 -2.53 25.19 3.67
CA LYS A 143 -1.71 26.39 3.87
C LYS A 143 -1.37 27.07 2.55
N ASN A 144 -0.94 26.30 1.53
CA ASN A 144 -0.62 26.83 0.20
C ASN A 144 -1.84 27.46 -0.50
N VAL A 145 -3.00 26.81 -0.42
CA VAL A 145 -4.24 27.35 -1.02
C VAL A 145 -4.66 28.66 -0.35
N ARG A 146 -4.54 28.77 0.99
CA ARG A 146 -4.85 30.02 1.70
C ARG A 146 -3.90 31.15 1.30
N PHE A 147 -2.61 30.86 1.14
CA PHE A 147 -1.61 31.86 0.76
C PHE A 147 -1.86 32.43 -0.65
N MET A 148 -2.32 31.62 -1.61
CA MET A 148 -2.67 32.12 -2.95
C MET A 148 -3.85 33.10 -2.94
N ARG A 149 -4.87 32.91 -2.08
CA ARG A 149 -6.03 33.82 -2.02
C ARG A 149 -5.69 35.21 -1.48
N THR A 150 -4.59 35.36 -0.75
CA THR A 150 -4.16 36.62 -0.14
C THR A 150 -3.29 37.48 -1.05
N VAL A 151 -2.88 37.00 -2.23
CA VAL A 151 -2.17 37.83 -3.21
C VAL A 151 -3.22 38.60 -4.03
N PRO A 152 -3.29 39.95 -3.93
CA PRO A 152 -4.19 40.73 -4.76
C PRO A 152 -3.77 40.59 -6.22
N HIS A 153 -4.74 40.36 -7.10
CA HIS A 153 -4.55 40.56 -8.53
C HIS A 153 -4.44 42.08 -8.76
N GLU A 154 -3.23 42.56 -8.95
CA GLU A 154 -2.95 43.82 -9.67
C GLU A 154 -2.79 43.55 -11.17
#